data_AF-A0A3D2R6Q5-F1
#
_entry.id   AF-A0A3D2R6Q5-F1
#
_cell.length_a   1.000
_cell.length_b   1.000
_cell.length_c   1.000
_cell.angle_alpha   90.00
_cell.angle_beta   90.00
_cell.angle_gamma   90.00
#
_symmetry.space_group_name_H-M   'P 1'
#
loop_
_entity.id
_entity.type
_entity.pdbx_description
1 polymer ?
#
loop_
_entity_poly.entity_id
_entity_poly.type
_entity_poly.pdbx_seq_one_letter_code
_entity_poly.pdbx_strand_id
1 'polypeptide(L)'
;VTAMNHDLYTCELIDDVVLDCTAQNSLYTAYRFFVKDTPKAVLFCELRDATLQGLSQQVDQFCHELNQQNRAYDVQVLYGDDIDKAIK
;
A
#
# COMPACT_ATOMS: atom_id res chain seq x y z
N VAL A 1 -12.98 7.79 -5.45
CA VAL A 1 -12.44 6.71 -4.59
C VAL A 1 -12.06 7.36 -3.26
N THR A 2 -12.49 6.83 -2.11
CA THR A 2 -12.32 7.52 -0.82
C THR A 2 -10.87 7.73 -0.43
N ALA A 3 -9.97 6.83 -0.84
CA ALA A 3 -8.53 7.02 -0.67
C ALA A 3 -8.03 8.39 -1.19
N MET A 4 -8.57 8.87 -2.30
CA MET A 4 -8.13 10.10 -2.97
C MET A 4 -8.65 11.38 -2.29
N ASN A 5 -9.48 11.26 -1.25
CA ASN A 5 -9.90 12.41 -0.45
C ASN A 5 -8.88 12.76 0.64
N HIS A 6 -7.87 11.92 0.85
CA HIS A 6 -6.78 12.16 1.79
C HIS A 6 -5.61 12.86 1.09
N ASP A 7 -4.79 13.56 1.87
CA ASP A 7 -3.60 14.25 1.38
C ASP A 7 -2.45 13.25 1.14
N LEU A 8 -2.56 12.51 0.03
CA LEU A 8 -1.59 11.49 -0.35
C LEU A 8 -0.37 12.13 -0.98
N TYR A 9 0.80 11.81 -0.45
CA TYR A 9 2.07 12.29 -0.98
C TYR A 9 2.47 11.55 -2.27
N THR A 10 2.18 10.26 -2.30
CA THR A 10 2.39 9.38 -3.46
C THR A 10 1.19 8.45 -3.59
N CYS A 11 0.77 8.18 -4.82
CA CYS A 11 -0.27 7.21 -5.11
C CYS A 11 0.06 6.44 -6.38
N GLU A 12 0.37 5.14 -6.25
CA GLU A 12 0.81 4.29 -7.37
C GLU A 12 -0.06 3.04 -7.46
N LEU A 13 -0.49 2.68 -8.67
CA LEU A 13 -1.29 1.47 -8.93
C LEU A 13 -0.47 0.50 -9.79
N ILE A 14 -0.30 -0.72 -9.29
CA ILE A 14 0.36 -1.80 -10.01
C ILE A 14 -0.67 -2.90 -10.29
N ASP A 15 -0.84 -3.27 -11.56
CA ASP A 15 -1.76 -4.34 -11.97
C ASP A 15 -1.16 -5.74 -11.84
N ASP A 16 -2.01 -6.76 -12.00
CA ASP A 16 -1.60 -8.16 -11.94
C ASP A 16 -0.57 -8.54 -13.02
N VAL A 17 -0.63 -7.94 -14.20
CA VAL A 17 0.35 -8.21 -15.28
C VAL A 17 1.77 -7.83 -14.84
N VAL A 18 1.94 -6.63 -14.26
CA VAL A 18 3.24 -6.19 -13.75
C VAL A 18 3.65 -7.00 -12.51
N LEU A 19 2.69 -7.33 -11.63
CA LEU A 19 2.97 -8.17 -10.46
C LEU A 19 3.43 -9.58 -10.88
N ASP A 20 2.85 -10.17 -11.91
CA ASP A 20 3.15 -11.52 -12.37
C ASP A 20 4.55 -11.62 -12.98
N CYS A 21 5.05 -10.55 -13.61
CA CYS A 21 6.43 -10.49 -14.12
C CYS A 21 7.50 -10.76 -13.03
N THR A 22 7.19 -10.51 -11.76
CA THR A 22 8.12 -10.71 -10.63
C THR A 22 7.78 -11.93 -9.76
N ALA A 23 6.62 -12.57 -9.97
CA ALA A 23 6.09 -13.59 -9.05
C ALA A 23 6.97 -14.85 -8.92
N GLN A 24 7.67 -15.26 -9.99
CA GLN A 24 8.51 -16.47 -10.01
C GLN A 24 10.01 -16.16 -9.85
N ASN A 25 10.37 -14.89 -9.64
CA ASN A 25 11.76 -14.50 -9.53
C ASN A 25 12.19 -14.47 -8.05
N SER A 26 13.11 -15.36 -7.70
CA SER A 26 13.62 -15.52 -6.33
C SER A 26 14.29 -14.26 -5.77
N LEU A 27 14.84 -13.39 -6.62
CA LEU A 27 15.41 -12.10 -6.19
C LEU A 27 14.32 -11.15 -5.68
N TYR A 28 13.14 -11.19 -6.29
CA TYR A 28 12.02 -10.29 -5.96
C TYR A 28 11.09 -10.85 -4.90
N THR A 29 11.25 -12.10 -4.47
CA THR A 29 10.41 -12.71 -3.43
C THR A 29 10.44 -11.90 -2.11
N ALA A 30 11.61 -11.39 -1.73
CA ALA A 30 11.76 -10.55 -0.54
C ALA A 30 11.06 -9.17 -0.65
N TYR A 31 10.79 -8.70 -1.88
CA TYR A 31 10.18 -7.41 -2.20
C TYR A 31 8.67 -7.53 -2.46
N ARG A 32 8.06 -8.69 -2.15
CA ARG A 32 6.64 -8.96 -2.36
C ARG A 32 5.90 -9.36 -1.08
N PHE A 33 6.51 -9.11 0.09
CA PHE A 33 5.97 -9.53 1.39
C PHE A 33 4.59 -8.93 1.71
N PHE A 34 4.25 -7.77 1.13
CA PHE A 34 2.95 -7.11 1.26
C PHE A 34 1.89 -7.66 0.29
N VAL A 35 2.28 -8.47 -0.71
CA VAL A 35 1.35 -9.05 -1.68
C VAL A 35 0.73 -10.29 -1.06
N LYS A 36 -0.56 -10.23 -0.76
CA LYS A 36 -1.34 -11.35 -0.24
C LYS A 36 -2.15 -12.02 -1.35
N ASP A 37 -2.06 -13.34 -1.44
CA ASP A 37 -2.71 -14.17 -2.46
C ASP A 37 -2.34 -13.72 -3.90
N THR A 38 -3.33 -13.64 -4.80
CA THR A 38 -3.14 -13.20 -6.20
C THR A 38 -4.08 -12.03 -6.49
N PRO A 39 -3.74 -10.81 -6.02
CA PRO A 39 -4.62 -9.65 -6.18
C PRO A 39 -4.62 -9.19 -7.64
N LYS A 40 -5.73 -8.59 -8.07
CA LYS A 40 -5.83 -8.00 -9.42
C LYS A 40 -5.07 -6.69 -9.60
N ALA A 41 -4.81 -6.00 -8.50
CA ALA A 41 -3.96 -4.84 -8.44
C ALA A 41 -3.52 -4.58 -6.99
N VAL A 42 -2.43 -3.83 -6.83
CA VAL A 42 -1.99 -3.24 -5.57
C VAL A 42 -1.98 -1.73 -5.72
N LEU A 43 -2.54 -1.03 -4.75
CA LEU A 43 -2.54 0.43 -4.67
C LEU A 43 -1.66 0.86 -3.50
N PHE A 44 -0.58 1.59 -3.78
CA PHE A 44 0.24 2.24 -2.78
C PHE A 44 -0.28 3.65 -2.52
N CYS A 45 -0.48 4.00 -1.26
CA CYS A 45 -0.87 5.33 -0.82
C CYS A 45 0.09 5.77 0.28
N GLU A 46 0.89 6.81 0.02
CA GLU A 46 1.85 7.33 0.98
C GLU A 46 1.25 8.53 1.74
N LEU A 47 1.31 8.47 3.07
CA LEU A 47 0.91 9.55 3.97
C LEU A 47 2.15 10.11 4.67
N ARG A 48 2.18 11.41 4.92
CA ARG A 48 3.26 12.09 5.63
C ARG A 48 2.70 13.12 6.59
N ASP A 49 3.41 13.34 7.68
CA ASP A 49 3.10 14.38 8.66
C ASP A 49 4.41 14.89 9.28
N ALA A 50 4.38 16.10 9.83
CA ALA A 50 5.49 16.65 10.60
C ALA A 50 5.66 15.96 11.96
N THR A 51 4.63 15.24 12.44
CA THR A 51 4.64 14.54 13.73
C THR A 51 4.19 13.09 13.59
N LEU A 52 4.79 12.19 14.37
CA LEU A 52 4.37 10.79 14.42
C LEU A 52 2.91 10.63 14.88
N GLN A 53 2.47 11.50 15.80
CA GLN A 53 1.09 11.48 16.29
C GLN A 53 0.09 11.85 15.19
N GLY A 54 0.36 12.92 14.43
CA GLY A 54 -0.47 13.31 13.30
C GLY A 54 -0.49 12.24 12.21
N LEU A 55 0.68 11.65 11.89
CA LEU A 55 0.77 10.55 10.95
C LEU A 55 -0.08 9.34 11.37
N SER A 56 0.01 8.92 12.63
CA SER A 56 -0.79 7.80 13.15
C SER A 56 -2.29 8.06 13.01
N GLN A 57 -2.75 9.27 13.34
CA GLN A 57 -4.17 9.64 13.20
C GLN A 57 -4.63 9.61 11.74
N GLN A 58 -3.80 10.12 10.82
CA GLN A 58 -4.10 10.09 9.39
C GLN A 58 -4.20 8.64 8.86
N VAL A 59 -3.26 7.77 9.25
CA VAL A 59 -3.25 6.35 8.87
C VAL A 59 -4.48 5.64 9.42
N ASP A 60 -4.81 5.82 10.70
CA ASP A 60 -5.97 5.18 11.32
C ASP A 60 -7.28 5.59 10.63
N GLN A 61 -7.43 6.89 10.34
CA GLN A 61 -8.60 7.40 9.63
C GLN A 61 -8.69 6.85 8.20
N PHE A 62 -7.57 6.84 7.47
CA PHE A 62 -7.50 6.29 6.11
C PHE A 62 -7.88 4.81 6.05
N CYS A 63 -7.30 3.99 6.93
CA CYS A 63 -7.61 2.56 7.03
C CYS A 63 -9.07 2.34 7.43
N HIS A 64 -9.60 3.13 8.38
CA HIS A 64 -10.99 3.04 8.79
C HIS A 64 -11.95 3.28 7.61
N GLU A 65 -11.76 4.39 6.88
CA GLU A 65 -12.60 4.75 5.74
C GLU A 65 -12.51 3.73 4.60
N LEU A 66 -11.32 3.23 4.29
CA LEU A 66 -11.14 2.18 3.28
C LEU A 66 -11.86 0.89 3.65
N ASN A 67 -11.74 0.46 4.91
CA ASN A 67 -12.37 -0.76 5.40
C ASN A 67 -13.90 -0.65 5.37
N GLN A 68 -14.47 0.53 5.62
CA GLN A 68 -15.92 0.75 5.49
C GLN A 68 -16.44 0.53 4.06
N GLN A 69 -15.61 0.77 3.04
CA GLN A 69 -16.03 0.58 1.65
C GLN A 69 -16.01 -0.88 1.21
N ASN A 70 -15.26 -1.72 1.93
CA ASN A 70 -15.05 -3.14 1.62
C ASN A 70 -14.61 -3.38 0.17
N ARG A 71 -13.69 -2.53 -0.32
CA ARG A 71 -13.18 -2.53 -1.71
C ARG A 71 -11.76 -3.09 -1.85
N ALA A 72 -11.08 -3.38 -0.75
CA ALA A 72 -9.74 -3.92 -0.73
C ALA A 72 -9.77 -5.39 -0.27
N TYR A 73 -8.98 -6.24 -0.92
CA TYR A 73 -8.78 -7.64 -0.50
C TYR A 73 -7.99 -7.74 0.81
N ASP A 74 -7.05 -6.82 0.99
CA ASP A 74 -6.16 -6.71 2.14
C ASP A 74 -5.72 -5.25 2.27
N VAL A 75 -5.44 -4.81 3.49
CA VAL A 75 -4.89 -3.49 3.78
C VAL A 75 -3.73 -3.67 4.74
N GLN A 76 -2.53 -3.31 4.29
CA GLN A 76 -1.32 -3.34 5.10
C GLN A 76 -0.71 -1.95 5.20
N VAL A 77 -0.18 -1.63 6.37
CA VAL A 77 0.54 -0.38 6.60
C VAL A 77 2.03 -0.70 6.67
N LEU A 78 2.81 -0.02 5.84
CA LEU A 78 4.27 -0.17 5.75
C LEU A 78 4.96 1.04 6.39
N TYR A 79 6.11 0.80 7.01
CA TYR A 79 6.90 1.84 7.66
C TYR A 79 8.39 1.68 7.35
N GLY A 80 9.11 2.80 7.25
CA GLY A 80 10.57 2.82 7.09
C GLY A 80 11.04 2.01 5.87
N ASP A 81 12.04 1.16 6.07
CA ASP A 81 12.68 0.35 5.01
C ASP A 81 11.70 -0.57 4.25
N ASP A 82 10.56 -0.91 4.84
CA ASP A 82 9.55 -1.74 4.19
C ASP A 82 8.81 -0.96 3.08
N ILE A 83 8.73 0.37 3.17
CA ILE A 83 8.24 1.23 2.08
C ILE A 83 9.21 1.16 0.90
N ASP A 84 10.51 1.27 1.20
CA ASP A 84 11.55 1.22 0.16
C ASP A 84 11.55 -0.13 -0.56
N LYS A 85 11.45 -1.25 0.16
CA LYS A 85 11.33 -2.58 -0.46
C LYS A 85 10.04 -2.78 -1.26
N ALA A 86 9.00 -1.99 -1.00
CA ALA A 86 7.73 -2.13 -1.70
C ALA A 86 7.65 -1.30 -2.98
N ILE A 87 8.30 -0.13 -2.99
CA ILE A 87 8.23 0.84 -4.08
C ILE A 87 9.48 0.81 -4.98
N LYS A 88 10.66 0.46 -4.44
CA LYS A 88 11.96 0.49 -5.14
C LYS A 88 12.49 -0.90 -5.45
#